data_AF-T1G2G0-F1
#
_entry.id   AF-T1G2G0-F1
#
_cell.length_a   1.000
_cell.length_b   1.000
_cell.length_c   1.000
_cell.angle_alpha   90.00
_cell.angle_beta   90.00
_cell.angle_gamma   90.00
#
_symmetry.space_group_name_H-M   'P 1'
#
loop_
_entity.id
_entity.type
_entity.pdbx_description
1 polymer ?
#
loop_
_entity_poly.entity_id
_entity_poly.type
_entity_poly.pdbx_seq_one_letter_code
_entity_poly.pdbx_strand_id
1 'polypeptide(L)'
;MQKGEEISTDYIPHYDESTWMADRSDRHMAEEYLRCKKKGTFLIRRKTEDSYALSIVAPNPNKDGLTIGHCLIDKTETGYGFAEPFYIHKDLKDLVLHYRETSLIEYNDILDVRLEFPAFAN
;
A
#
# COMPACT_ATOMS: atom_id res chain seq x y z
N MET A 1 -36.65 24.57 8.61
CA MET A 1 -35.51 24.95 7.76
C MET A 1 -34.22 24.77 8.56
N GLN A 2 -33.52 23.66 8.34
CA GLN A 2 -32.05 23.63 8.25
C GLN A 2 -31.73 22.28 7.61
N LYS A 3 -31.22 22.31 6.39
CA LYS A 3 -30.79 21.10 5.68
C LYS A 3 -29.66 20.50 6.49
N GLY A 4 -29.80 19.24 6.90
CA GLY A 4 -28.67 18.45 7.36
C GLY A 4 -27.67 18.38 6.21
N GLU A 5 -26.42 18.69 6.49
CA GLU A 5 -25.32 18.50 5.57
C GLU A 5 -25.23 17.00 5.24
N GLU A 6 -25.58 16.62 4.02
CA GLU A 6 -25.14 15.36 3.44
C GLU A 6 -23.62 15.42 3.35
N ILE A 7 -22.92 14.73 4.26
CA ILE A 7 -21.50 14.44 4.12
C ILE A 7 -21.39 13.59 2.85
N SER A 8 -20.76 14.11 1.80
CA SER A 8 -20.51 13.33 0.59
C SER A 8 -19.72 12.08 0.95
N THR A 9 -20.34 10.92 0.82
CA THR A 9 -19.64 9.64 0.81
C THR A 9 -18.74 9.60 -0.45
N ASP A 10 -17.61 8.88 -0.37
CA ASP A 10 -16.93 8.25 -1.51
C ASP A 10 -15.66 8.88 -2.12
N TYR A 11 -14.95 9.80 -1.47
CA TYR A 11 -13.54 10.02 -1.85
C TYR A 11 -12.64 8.98 -1.17
N ILE A 12 -12.39 7.87 -1.87
CA ILE A 12 -11.37 6.90 -1.47
C ILE A 12 -10.07 7.22 -2.23
N PRO A 13 -9.03 7.77 -1.56
CA PRO A 13 -7.83 8.25 -2.25
C PRO A 13 -7.11 7.15 -3.04
N HIS A 14 -7.27 5.89 -2.65
CA HIS A 14 -6.72 4.72 -3.32
C HIS A 14 -7.08 4.60 -4.80
N TYR A 15 -8.21 5.18 -5.24
CA TYR A 15 -8.57 5.19 -6.66
C TYR A 15 -7.65 6.07 -7.52
N ASP A 16 -7.05 7.09 -6.91
CA ASP A 16 -6.07 7.97 -7.55
C ASP A 16 -4.66 7.45 -7.30
N GLU A 17 -4.05 6.91 -8.36
CA GLU A 17 -2.69 6.36 -8.32
C GLU A 17 -1.65 7.39 -7.88
N SER A 18 -1.88 8.69 -8.12
CA SER A 18 -0.96 9.74 -7.70
C SER A 18 -0.83 9.86 -6.18
N THR A 19 -1.80 9.32 -5.42
CA THR A 19 -1.79 9.35 -3.96
C THR A 19 -0.89 8.28 -3.33
N TRP A 20 -0.49 7.26 -4.08
CA TRP A 20 0.34 6.14 -3.56
C TRP A 20 1.47 5.70 -4.49
N MET A 21 1.50 6.09 -5.76
CA MET A 21 2.55 5.72 -6.71
C MET A 21 3.75 6.66 -6.62
N ALA A 22 4.93 6.10 -6.34
CA ALA A 22 6.22 6.78 -6.25
C ALA A 22 7.18 6.25 -7.33
N ASP A 23 6.83 6.48 -8.60
CA ASP A 23 7.42 5.81 -9.78
C ASP A 23 8.92 6.09 -10.00
N ARG A 24 9.46 7.14 -9.38
CA ARG A 24 10.87 7.57 -9.48
C ARG A 24 11.62 7.51 -8.15
N SER A 25 11.07 6.80 -7.16
CA SER A 25 11.64 6.73 -5.81
C SER A 25 12.30 5.40 -5.55
N ASP A 26 13.50 5.44 -4.98
CA ASP A 26 14.18 4.26 -4.48
C ASP A 26 13.69 3.88 -3.07
N ARG A 27 14.31 2.85 -2.49
CA ARG A 27 14.00 2.41 -1.13
C ARG A 27 14.23 3.51 -0.09
N HIS A 28 15.33 4.25 -0.20
CA HIS A 28 15.70 5.25 0.77
C HIS A 28 14.72 6.44 0.77
N MET A 29 14.36 6.93 -0.43
CA MET A 29 13.33 7.95 -0.57
C MET A 29 11.98 7.51 0.00
N ALA A 30 11.60 6.25 -0.24
CA ALA A 30 10.38 5.69 0.35
C ALA A 30 10.42 5.66 1.88
N GLU A 31 11.57 5.32 2.47
CA GLU A 31 11.75 5.35 3.91
C GLU A 31 11.60 6.78 4.47
N GLU A 32 12.09 7.80 3.77
CA GLU A 32 11.90 9.21 4.14
C GLU A 32 10.44 9.66 4.05
N TYR A 33 9.70 9.28 2.99
CA TYR A 33 8.28 9.62 2.87
C TYR A 33 7.41 9.02 3.99
N LEU A 34 7.79 7.83 4.45
CA LEU A 34 7.05 7.06 5.46
C LEU A 34 7.55 7.30 6.89
N ARG A 35 8.67 8.01 7.06
CA ARG A 35 9.22 8.38 8.37
C ARG A 35 8.17 9.12 9.19
N CYS A 36 7.97 8.68 10.43
CA CYS A 36 7.00 9.25 11.37
C CYS A 36 5.53 9.24 10.89
N LYS A 37 5.19 8.45 9.87
CA LYS A 37 3.79 8.24 9.46
C LYS A 37 3.14 7.16 10.32
N LYS A 38 1.81 7.16 10.35
CA LYS A 38 1.01 6.18 11.10
C LYS A 38 1.06 4.80 10.45
N LYS A 39 0.79 3.75 11.24
CA LYS A 39 0.60 2.36 10.76
C LYS A 39 -0.37 2.34 9.57
N GLY A 40 -0.07 1.54 8.55
CA GLY A 40 -0.87 1.42 7.34
C GLY A 40 -0.62 2.52 6.30
N THR A 41 0.27 3.47 6.56
CA THR A 41 0.71 4.43 5.53
C THR A 41 1.63 3.74 4.53
N PHE A 42 1.35 3.88 3.23
CA PHE A 42 2.05 3.13 2.20
C PHE A 42 2.29 3.92 0.91
N LEU A 43 3.24 3.43 0.12
CA LEU A 43 3.46 3.79 -1.28
C LEU A 43 3.95 2.57 -2.06
N ILE A 44 3.71 2.57 -3.37
CA ILE A 44 4.30 1.60 -4.31
C ILE A 44 5.34 2.33 -5.15
N ARG A 45 6.53 1.76 -5.26
CA ARG A 45 7.63 2.30 -6.06
C ARG A 45 8.09 1.31 -7.12
N ARG A 46 8.55 1.81 -8.25
CA ARG A 46 9.12 0.96 -9.31
C ARG A 46 10.53 0.49 -8.91
N LYS A 47 10.83 -0.78 -9.16
CA LYS A 47 12.16 -1.40 -8.87
C LYS A 47 12.92 -1.70 -10.15
N THR A 48 12.25 -2.29 -11.15
CA THR A 48 12.75 -2.48 -12.52
C THR A 48 11.64 -2.16 -13.52
N GLU A 49 11.84 -2.34 -14.83
CA GLU A 49 10.80 -2.12 -15.84
C GLU A 49 9.52 -2.94 -15.56
N ASP A 50 9.66 -4.16 -15.05
CA ASP A 50 8.53 -5.09 -14.81
C ASP A 50 8.29 -5.46 -13.34
N SER A 51 8.98 -4.83 -12.39
CA SER A 51 8.79 -5.14 -10.95
C SER A 51 8.60 -3.90 -10.10
N TYR A 52 7.76 -4.03 -9.08
CA TYR A 52 7.45 -2.99 -8.13
C TYR A 52 7.79 -3.44 -6.71
N ALA A 53 7.79 -2.50 -5.79
CA ALA A 53 7.88 -2.79 -4.37
C ALA A 53 6.86 -1.94 -3.60
N LEU A 54 6.08 -2.59 -2.75
CA LEU A 54 5.34 -1.94 -1.70
C LEU A 54 6.32 -1.48 -0.62
N SER A 55 6.15 -0.25 -0.12
CA SER A 55 6.76 0.21 1.14
C SER A 55 5.64 0.67 2.07
N ILE A 56 5.64 0.20 3.32
CA ILE A 56 4.52 0.40 4.25
C ILE A 56 5.00 0.53 5.69
N VAL A 57 4.35 1.39 6.47
CA VAL A 57 4.53 1.45 7.93
C VAL A 57 3.75 0.32 8.59
N ALA A 58 4.46 -0.62 9.19
CA ALA A 58 3.91 -1.82 9.81
C ALA A 58 4.45 -2.00 11.25
N PRO A 59 3.82 -2.85 12.08
CA PRO A 59 4.40 -3.24 13.37
C PRO A 59 5.80 -3.84 13.20
N ASN A 60 6.70 -3.53 14.13
CA ASN A 60 8.00 -4.17 14.15
C ASN A 60 7.88 -5.55 14.85
N PRO A 61 8.23 -6.66 14.20
CA PRO A 61 8.07 -8.00 14.79
C PRO A 61 9.06 -8.29 15.92
N ASN A 62 10.16 -7.54 16.00
CA ASN A 62 11.26 -7.81 16.91
C ASN A 62 11.38 -6.78 18.05
N LYS A 63 10.57 -5.70 18.04
CA LYS A 63 10.60 -4.60 19.01
C LYS A 63 9.24 -3.92 19.10
N ASP A 64 8.95 -3.32 20.25
CA ASP A 64 7.80 -2.42 20.36
C ASP A 64 7.94 -1.23 19.42
N GLY A 65 6.89 -0.95 18.64
CA GLY A 65 6.80 0.20 17.75
C GLY A 65 6.54 -0.16 16.28
N LEU A 66 6.80 0.81 15.40
CA LEU A 66 6.56 0.70 13.96
C LEU A 66 7.89 0.64 13.21
N THR A 67 7.90 -0.08 12.09
CA THR A 67 8.99 -0.16 11.13
C THR A 67 8.47 0.03 9.71
N ILE A 68 9.36 0.31 8.77
CA ILE A 68 9.01 0.40 7.35
C ILE A 68 9.32 -0.97 6.72
N GLY A 69 8.27 -1.68 6.34
CA GLY A 69 8.32 -2.93 5.61
C GLY A 69 8.43 -2.69 4.11
N HIS A 70 9.08 -3.61 3.41
CA HIS A 70 9.13 -3.61 1.95
C HIS A 70 8.82 -4.99 1.40
N CYS A 71 7.89 -5.06 0.46
CA CYS A 71 7.45 -6.29 -0.19
C CYS A 71 7.60 -6.14 -1.69
N LEU A 72 8.19 -7.14 -2.36
CA LEU A 72 8.22 -7.17 -3.81
C LEU A 72 6.82 -7.43 -4.34
N ILE A 73 6.45 -6.72 -5.40
CA ILE A 73 5.25 -6.99 -6.18
C ILE A 73 5.74 -7.48 -7.54
N ASP A 74 5.51 -8.75 -7.81
CA ASP A 74 5.85 -9.36 -9.08
C ASP A 74 4.66 -9.31 -10.03
N LYS A 75 4.98 -9.28 -11.32
CA LYS A 75 4.02 -9.36 -12.42
C LYS A 75 4.22 -10.70 -13.11
N THR A 76 3.16 -11.49 -13.19
CA THR A 76 3.13 -12.76 -13.93
C THR A 76 2.15 -12.66 -15.09
N GLU A 77 2.00 -13.75 -15.86
CA GLU A 77 0.96 -13.86 -16.89
C GLU A 77 -0.47 -13.76 -16.31
N THR A 78 -0.66 -14.14 -15.05
CA THR A 78 -1.99 -14.16 -14.41
C THR A 78 -2.32 -12.86 -13.68
N GLY A 79 -1.32 -12.03 -13.35
CA GLY A 79 -1.54 -10.74 -12.71
C GLY A 79 -0.38 -10.28 -11.81
N TYR A 80 -0.65 -9.27 -11.00
CA TYR A 80 0.22 -8.74 -9.96
C TYR A 80 -0.08 -9.42 -8.62
N GLY A 81 0.94 -9.54 -7.76
CA GLY A 81 0.79 -10.07 -6.41
C GLY A 81 2.09 -10.09 -5.62
N PHE A 82 1.99 -10.47 -4.34
CA PHE A 82 3.13 -10.55 -3.43
C PHE A 82 3.77 -11.95 -3.38
N ALA A 83 3.00 -13.00 -3.65
CA ALA A 83 3.46 -14.39 -3.59
C ALA A 83 2.51 -15.33 -4.36
N GLU A 84 3.00 -16.50 -4.77
CA GLU A 84 2.16 -17.59 -5.28
C GLU A 84 1.20 -18.12 -4.22
N PRO A 85 -0.02 -18.57 -4.59
CA PRO A 85 -0.66 -18.53 -5.91
C PRO A 85 -1.38 -17.21 -6.26
N PHE A 86 -1.17 -16.14 -5.50
CA PHE A 86 -2.04 -14.95 -5.48
C PHE A 86 -1.60 -13.83 -6.42
N TYR A 87 -1.13 -14.21 -7.62
CA TYR A 87 -0.91 -13.28 -8.72
C TYR A 87 -2.21 -13.09 -9.50
N ILE A 88 -3.23 -12.55 -8.83
CA ILE A 88 -4.61 -12.50 -9.32
C ILE A 88 -5.08 -11.08 -9.66
N HIS A 89 -4.27 -10.06 -9.37
CA HIS A 89 -4.66 -8.67 -9.58
C HIS A 89 -4.32 -8.22 -11.00
N LYS A 90 -5.32 -7.73 -11.74
CA LYS A 90 -5.15 -7.30 -13.14
C LYS A 90 -4.19 -6.12 -13.32
N ASP A 91 -4.08 -5.27 -12.32
CA ASP A 91 -3.21 -4.10 -12.26
C ASP A 91 -2.87 -3.74 -10.80
N LEU A 92 -1.97 -2.78 -10.60
CA LEU A 92 -1.55 -2.36 -9.25
C LEU A 92 -2.67 -1.72 -8.44
N LYS A 93 -3.65 -1.09 -9.11
CA LYS A 93 -4.76 -0.42 -8.43
C LYS A 93 -5.75 -1.44 -7.88
N ASP A 94 -6.02 -2.50 -8.63
CA ASP A 94 -6.80 -3.65 -8.19
C ASP A 94 -6.17 -4.29 -6.95
N LEU A 95 -4.84 -4.47 -6.97
CA LEU A 95 -4.07 -4.93 -5.81
C LEU A 95 -4.24 -3.97 -4.62
N VAL A 96 -4.08 -2.66 -4.84
CA VAL A 96 -4.20 -1.65 -3.77
C VAL A 96 -5.60 -1.65 -3.15
N LEU A 97 -6.65 -1.69 -3.98
CA LEU A 97 -8.04 -1.69 -3.53
C LEU A 97 -8.37 -2.98 -2.78
N HIS A 98 -7.84 -4.13 -3.19
CA HIS A 98 -8.00 -5.39 -2.47
C HIS A 98 -7.38 -5.31 -1.06
N TYR A 99 -6.10 -4.93 -0.97
CA TYR A 99 -5.37 -4.88 0.30
C TYR A 99 -5.69 -3.66 1.18
N ARG A 100 -6.55 -2.76 0.71
CA ARG A 100 -7.22 -1.77 1.56
C ARG A 100 -8.20 -2.44 2.53
N GLU A 101 -8.88 -3.50 2.08
CA GLU A 101 -9.92 -4.20 2.83
C GLU A 101 -9.41 -5.52 3.44
N THR A 102 -8.50 -6.19 2.74
CA THR A 102 -7.85 -7.44 3.16
C THR A 102 -6.52 -7.16 3.84
N SER A 103 -6.29 -7.72 5.04
CA SER A 103 -4.99 -7.63 5.72
C SER A 103 -3.95 -8.53 5.02
N LEU A 104 -2.68 -8.13 5.04
CA LEU A 104 -1.57 -8.95 4.54
C LEU A 104 -1.21 -10.13 5.46
N ILE A 105 -1.95 -10.33 6.56
CA ILE A 105 -1.72 -11.36 7.57
C ILE A 105 -1.68 -12.79 7.01
N GLU A 106 -2.44 -13.09 5.95
CA GLU A 106 -2.47 -14.42 5.35
C GLU A 106 -1.15 -14.82 4.66
N TYR A 107 -0.24 -13.87 4.43
CA TYR A 107 1.02 -14.07 3.71
C TYR A 107 2.24 -14.00 4.61
N ASN A 108 2.15 -13.27 5.72
CA ASN A 108 3.22 -13.11 6.70
C ASN A 108 2.62 -12.63 8.03
N ASP A 109 2.80 -13.40 9.10
CA ASP A 109 2.36 -13.04 10.47
C ASP A 109 2.91 -11.67 10.93
N ILE A 110 3.95 -11.15 10.26
CA ILE A 110 4.56 -9.85 10.52
C ILE A 110 3.76 -8.68 9.92
N LEU A 111 2.89 -8.93 8.94
CA LEU A 111 2.19 -7.91 8.17
C LEU A 111 0.67 -7.94 8.42
N ASP A 112 0.24 -7.97 9.69
CA ASP A 112 -1.14 -7.62 10.01
C ASP A 112 -1.41 -6.12 9.84
N VAL A 113 -1.37 -5.68 8.58
CA VAL A 113 -1.53 -4.31 8.16
C VAL A 113 -2.22 -4.25 6.81
N ARG A 114 -3.09 -3.25 6.66
CA ARG A 114 -3.77 -2.92 5.41
C ARG A 114 -3.12 -1.72 4.75
N LEU A 115 -3.34 -1.59 3.45
CA LEU A 115 -2.95 -0.40 2.69
C LEU A 115 -3.92 0.75 3.01
N GLU A 116 -3.86 1.28 4.23
CA GLU A 116 -4.91 2.12 4.79
C GLU A 116 -4.78 3.59 4.35
N PHE A 117 -3.55 4.11 4.30
CA PHE A 117 -3.29 5.52 4.02
C PHE A 117 -2.29 5.70 2.86
N PRO A 118 -2.73 6.09 1.66
CA PRO A 118 -1.84 6.49 0.58
C PRO A 118 -0.91 7.63 1.03
N ALA A 119 0.40 7.51 0.83
CA ALA A 119 1.39 8.43 1.38
C ALA A 119 1.25 9.90 0.92
N PHE A 120 0.64 10.12 -0.24
CA PHE A 120 0.49 11.42 -0.88
C PHE A 120 -0.97 11.89 -0.96
N ALA A 121 -1.90 11.23 -0.27
CA ALA A 121 -3.26 11.74 -0.09
C ALA A 121 -3.28 12.95 0.88
N ASN A 122 -4.06 13.97 0.53
CA ASN A 122 -4.30 15.16 1.36
C ASN A 122 -5.29 14.89 2.50
#